data_AF-A0A229S9H5-F1
#
_entry.id   AF-A0A229S9H5-F1
#
_cell.length_a   1.000
_cell.length_b   1.000
_cell.length_c   1.000
_cell.angle_alpha   90.00
_cell.angle_beta   90.00
_cell.angle_gamma   90.00
#
_symmetry.space_group_name_H-M   'P 1'
#
loop_
_entity.id
_entity.type
_entity.pdbx_description
1 polymer ?
#
loop_
_entity_poly.entity_id
_entity_poly.type
_entity_poly.pdbx_seq_one_letter_code
_entity_poly.pdbx_strand_id
1 'polypeptide(L)'
;MNADEKYQEELDYFTEYAQGDWVPINYIFVSASNLLGAGASLRQITEVAEGMFKDLFARNVCVGDLTAHDPGFETWQGTSGEWLERIREDVDKRGDIPDPGEFGWLHIPE
;
A
#
# COMPACT_ATOMS: atom_id res chain seq x y z
N MET A 1 6.54 19.91 11.71
CA MET A 1 6.70 18.49 11.38
C MET A 1 7.59 18.36 10.17
N ASN A 2 8.70 17.64 10.31
CA ASN A 2 9.61 17.34 9.21
C ASN A 2 9.04 16.18 8.34
N ALA A 3 9.74 15.83 7.27
CA ALA A 3 9.28 14.80 6.33
C ALA A 3 9.25 13.40 6.97
N ASP A 4 10.23 13.07 7.81
CA ASP A 4 10.33 11.77 8.47
C ASP A 4 9.19 11.56 9.48
N GLU A 5 8.84 12.59 10.24
CA GLU A 5 7.72 12.58 11.18
C GLU A 5 6.39 12.34 10.44
N LYS A 6 6.14 13.05 9.33
CA LYS A 6 4.96 12.81 8.49
C LYS A 6 4.91 11.39 7.95
N TYR A 7 6.05 10.88 7.47
CA TYR A 7 6.14 9.53 6.93
C TYR A 7 5.81 8.47 7.99
N GLN A 8 6.33 8.62 9.21
CA GLN A 8 6.02 7.70 10.30
C GLN A 8 4.54 7.79 10.74
N GLU A 9 3.96 8.98 10.81
CA GLU A 9 2.53 9.16 11.10
C GLU A 9 1.64 8.45 10.07
N GLU A 10 1.98 8.54 8.78
CA GLU A 10 1.25 7.82 7.73
C GLU A 10 1.37 6.30 7.89
N LEU A 11 2.56 5.78 8.22
CA LEU A 11 2.73 4.35 8.49
C LEU A 11 1.92 3.90 9.72
N ASP A 12 1.92 4.68 10.79
CA ASP A 12 1.16 4.38 12.00
C ASP A 12 -0.34 4.36 11.70
N TYR A 13 -0.83 5.38 10.98
CA TYR A 13 -2.21 5.47 10.52
C TYR A 13 -2.63 4.25 9.69
N PHE A 14 -1.85 3.87 8.68
CA PHE A 14 -2.19 2.71 7.84
C PHE A 14 -2.07 1.38 8.57
N THR A 15 -1.16 1.27 9.54
CA THR A 15 -1.05 0.08 10.39
C THR A 15 -2.31 -0.07 11.26
N GLU A 16 -2.76 1.01 11.91
CA GLU A 16 -3.98 1.02 12.71
C GLU A 16 -5.22 0.75 11.85
N TYR A 17 -5.30 1.36 10.67
CA TYR A 17 -6.43 1.15 9.77
C TYR A 17 -6.48 -0.31 9.27
N ALA A 18 -5.34 -0.89 8.88
CA ALA A 18 -5.26 -2.28 8.45
C ALA A 18 -5.58 -3.30 9.56
N GLN A 19 -5.55 -2.91 10.84
CA GLN A 19 -6.02 -3.75 11.95
C GLN A 19 -7.55 -3.76 12.08
N GLY A 20 -8.20 -2.65 11.74
CA GLY A 20 -9.65 -2.49 11.92
C GLY A 20 -10.48 -2.76 10.67
N ASP A 21 -9.87 -2.70 9.49
CA ASP A 21 -10.56 -2.78 8.19
C ASP A 21 -9.59 -3.15 7.05
N TRP A 22 -10.11 -3.18 5.83
CA TRP A 22 -9.34 -3.37 4.60
C TRP A 22 -9.01 -2.05 3.94
N VAL A 23 -7.73 -1.80 3.66
CA VAL A 23 -7.28 -0.55 3.05
C VAL A 23 -6.96 -0.76 1.58
N PRO A 24 -7.61 -0.07 0.64
CA PRO A 24 -7.20 -0.09 -0.77
C PRO A 24 -5.72 0.30 -0.91
N ILE A 25 -4.92 -0.46 -1.67
CA ILE A 25 -3.49 -0.13 -1.81
C ILE A 25 -3.26 1.25 -2.44
N ASN A 26 -4.22 1.75 -3.23
CA ASN A 26 -4.07 3.03 -3.91
C ASN A 26 -3.87 4.18 -2.90
N TYR A 27 -4.35 4.02 -1.66
CA TYR A 27 -4.16 5.00 -0.61
C TYR A 27 -2.69 5.18 -0.21
N ILE A 28 -1.87 4.14 -0.36
CA ILE A 28 -0.42 4.26 -0.14
C ILE A 28 0.22 5.16 -1.21
N PHE A 29 -0.18 5.02 -2.47
CA PHE A 29 0.29 5.88 -3.54
C PHE A 29 -0.21 7.34 -3.38
N VAL A 30 -1.46 7.52 -2.94
CA VAL A 30 -1.99 8.86 -2.63
C VAL A 30 -1.22 9.50 -1.48
N SER A 31 -0.93 8.75 -0.41
CA SER A 31 -0.12 9.23 0.70
C SER A 31 1.29 9.60 0.26
N ALA A 32 1.95 8.74 -0.52
CA ALA A 32 3.26 9.02 -1.12
C ALA A 32 3.26 10.31 -1.97
N SER A 33 2.21 10.52 -2.77
CA SER A 33 2.02 11.75 -3.55
C SER A 33 1.87 12.98 -2.66
N ASN A 34 1.09 12.88 -1.57
CA ASN A 34 0.92 13.96 -0.60
C ASN A 34 2.22 14.31 0.14
N LEU A 35 3.04 13.32 0.46
CA LEU A 35 4.34 13.50 1.11
C LEU A 35 5.32 14.24 0.20
N LEU A 36 5.34 13.92 -1.10
CA LEU A 36 6.18 14.58 -2.09
C LEU A 36 5.68 15.97 -2.49
N GLY A 37 4.36 16.18 -2.45
CA GLY A 37 3.71 17.42 -2.82
C GLY A 37 3.45 17.56 -4.32
N ALA A 38 2.95 18.74 -4.70
CA ALA A 38 2.51 19.00 -6.06
C ALA A 38 3.65 18.87 -7.10
N GLY A 39 3.35 18.19 -8.22
CA GLY A 39 4.28 18.01 -9.34
C GLY A 39 5.19 16.79 -9.24
N ALA A 40 5.02 15.95 -8.22
CA ALA A 40 5.67 14.65 -8.16
C ALA A 40 5.31 13.79 -9.37
N SER A 41 6.31 13.19 -10.01
CA SER A 41 6.10 12.24 -11.11
C SER A 41 5.62 10.89 -10.57
N LEU A 42 4.93 10.11 -11.42
CA LEU A 42 4.53 8.75 -11.09
C LEU A 42 5.70 7.91 -10.54
N ARG A 43 6.86 8.00 -11.18
CA ARG A 43 8.07 7.30 -10.73
C ARG A 43 8.47 7.66 -9.30
N GLN A 44 8.48 8.94 -8.94
CA GLN A 44 8.83 9.38 -7.60
C GLN A 44 7.79 8.91 -6.57
N ILE A 45 6.51 8.97 -6.93
CA ILE A 45 5.41 8.48 -6.11
C ILE A 45 5.57 6.97 -5.87
N THR A 46 5.82 6.20 -6.92
CA THR A 46 6.05 4.75 -6.82
C THR A 46 7.26 4.43 -5.94
N GLU A 47 8.39 5.14 -6.10
CA GLU A 47 9.58 4.92 -5.27
C GLU A 47 9.30 5.15 -3.76
N VAL A 48 8.52 6.18 -3.41
CA VAL A 48 8.12 6.42 -2.01
C VAL A 48 7.09 5.40 -1.53
N ALA A 49 6.09 5.08 -2.34
CA ALA A 49 5.07 4.08 -2.02
C ALA A 49 5.69 2.69 -1.80
N GLU A 50 6.68 2.30 -2.60
CA GLU A 50 7.44 1.05 -2.38
C GLU A 50 8.14 1.02 -1.03
N GLY A 51 8.69 2.16 -0.58
CA GLY A 51 9.24 2.29 0.77
C GLY A 51 8.16 2.06 1.83
N MET A 52 7.02 2.72 1.67
CA MET A 52 5.90 2.58 2.61
C MET A 52 5.38 1.14 2.67
N PHE A 53 5.22 0.46 1.52
CA PHE A 53 4.82 -0.95 1.49
C PHE A 53 5.81 -1.83 2.24
N LYS A 54 7.12 -1.67 2.02
CA LYS A 54 8.14 -2.45 2.75
C LYS A 54 8.02 -2.27 4.26
N ASP A 55 7.84 -1.04 4.71
CA ASP A 55 7.72 -0.72 6.13
C ASP A 55 6.41 -1.25 6.72
N LEU A 56 5.30 -1.18 5.99
CA LEU A 56 4.02 -1.78 6.39
C LEU A 56 4.12 -3.30 6.47
N PHE A 57 4.77 -3.94 5.50
CA PHE A 57 5.00 -5.40 5.52
C PHE A 57 5.86 -5.83 6.70
N ALA A 58 6.86 -5.03 7.08
CA ALA A 58 7.65 -5.25 8.29
C ALA A 58 6.83 -5.10 9.58
N ARG A 59 5.67 -4.44 9.53
CA ARG A 59 4.68 -4.29 10.61
C ARG A 59 3.55 -5.34 10.55
N ASN A 60 3.75 -6.42 9.80
CA ASN A 60 2.78 -7.52 9.57
C ASN A 60 1.53 -7.14 8.76
N VAL A 61 1.54 -6.00 8.06
CA VAL A 61 0.49 -5.71 7.08
C VAL A 61 0.69 -6.65 5.87
N CYS A 62 -0.36 -7.34 5.48
CA CYS A 62 -0.40 -8.22 4.31
C CYS A 62 -1.15 -7.56 3.16
N VAL A 63 -0.86 -8.00 1.93
CA VAL A 63 -1.63 -7.63 0.73
C VAL A 63 -2.51 -8.80 0.33
N GLY A 64 -3.72 -8.52 -0.12
CA GLY A 64 -4.68 -9.55 -0.49
C GLY A 64 -5.85 -9.02 -1.31
N ASP A 65 -6.77 -9.93 -1.58
CA ASP A 65 -8.03 -9.65 -2.28
C ASP A 65 -9.20 -9.79 -1.32
N LEU A 66 -10.24 -8.96 -1.53
CA LEU A 66 -11.50 -9.14 -0.81
C LEU A 66 -12.26 -10.32 -1.38
N THR A 67 -12.82 -11.15 -0.51
CA THR A 67 -13.63 -12.30 -0.89
C THR A 67 -15.04 -12.20 -0.29
N ALA A 68 -16.00 -12.88 -0.90
CA ALA A 68 -17.37 -12.94 -0.41
C ALA A 68 -17.54 -13.87 0.82
N HIS A 69 -16.47 -14.51 1.28
CA HIS A 69 -16.47 -15.52 2.33
C HIS A 69 -15.68 -15.04 3.53
N ASP A 70 -16.10 -15.39 4.75
CA ASP A 70 -15.35 -15.11 5.98
C ASP A 70 -13.96 -15.78 5.94
N PRO A 71 -12.84 -15.08 6.23
CA PRO A 71 -12.71 -13.77 6.90
C PRO A 71 -12.77 -12.51 5.99
N GLY A 72 -13.31 -12.62 4.79
CA GLY A 72 -13.54 -11.51 3.85
C GLY A 72 -12.29 -11.04 3.11
N PHE A 73 -11.12 -11.59 3.45
CA PHE A 73 -9.82 -11.22 2.91
C PHE A 73 -8.96 -12.47 2.68
N GLU A 74 -8.40 -12.59 1.49
CA GLU A 74 -7.44 -13.64 1.14
C GLU A 74 -6.08 -13.01 0.86
N THR A 75 -5.10 -13.31 1.71
CA THR A 75 -3.72 -12.85 1.51
C THR A 75 -3.16 -13.44 0.23
N TRP A 76 -2.49 -12.61 -0.56
CA TRP A 76 -1.78 -13.07 -1.75
C TRP A 76 -0.73 -14.10 -1.37
N GLN A 77 -0.60 -15.14 -2.20
CA GLN A 77 0.43 -16.14 -2.02
C GLN A 77 1.82 -15.54 -2.25
N GLY A 78 2.83 -16.12 -1.61
CA GLY A 78 4.24 -15.71 -1.75
C GLY A 78 4.74 -14.82 -0.61
N THR A 79 5.80 -14.10 -0.90
CA THR A 79 6.55 -13.25 0.03
C THR A 79 6.23 -11.78 -0.18
N SER A 80 6.54 -10.95 0.82
CA SER A 80 6.40 -9.49 0.72
C SER A 80 7.20 -8.88 -0.44
N GLY A 81 8.32 -9.50 -0.82
CA GLY A 81 9.09 -9.12 -2.00
C GLY A 81 8.34 -9.40 -3.31
N GLU A 82 7.72 -10.57 -3.42
CA GLU A 82 6.92 -10.94 -4.59
C GLU A 82 5.64 -10.10 -4.70
N TRP A 83 5.00 -9.74 -3.57
CA TRP A 83 3.86 -8.83 -3.57
C TRP A 83 4.26 -7.45 -4.06
N LEU A 84 5.41 -6.94 -3.61
CA LEU A 84 5.92 -5.65 -4.04
C LEU A 84 6.27 -5.64 -5.54
N GLU A 85 6.91 -6.71 -6.02
CA GLU A 85 7.21 -6.88 -7.44
C GLU A 85 5.91 -6.87 -8.27
N ARG A 86 4.90 -7.62 -7.83
CA ARG A 86 3.57 -7.63 -8.46
C ARG A 86 2.92 -6.24 -8.50
N ILE A 87 2.98 -5.48 -7.40
CA ILE A 87 2.45 -4.10 -7.33
C ILE A 87 3.20 -3.20 -8.33
N ARG A 88 4.53 -3.28 -8.35
CA ARG A 88 5.36 -2.49 -9.26
C ARG A 88 5.06 -2.80 -10.71
N GLU A 89 5.00 -4.08 -11.08
CA GLU A 89 4.69 -4.52 -12.44
C GLU A 89 3.34 -3.99 -12.93
N ASP A 90 2.33 -3.93 -12.07
CA ASP A 90 1.02 -3.41 -12.43
C ASP A 90 1.05 -1.89 -12.69
N VAL A 91 1.69 -1.12 -11.82
CA VAL A 91 1.87 0.33 -12.01
C VAL A 91 2.68 0.61 -13.28
N ASP A 92 3.78 -0.11 -13.50
CA ASP A 92 4.63 0.04 -14.69
C ASP A 92 3.84 -0.30 -15.97
N LYS A 93 3.00 -1.34 -15.93
CA LYS A 93 2.16 -1.76 -17.06
C LYS A 93 1.05 -0.76 -17.37
N ARG A 94 0.42 -0.18 -16.35
CA ARG A 94 -0.65 0.81 -16.50
C ARG A 94 -0.12 2.18 -16.91
N GLY A 95 1.07 2.54 -16.42
CA GLY A 95 1.58 3.90 -16.52
C GLY A 95 0.81 4.91 -15.67
N ASP A 96 0.07 4.44 -14.66
CA ASP A 96 -0.69 5.25 -13.70
C ASP A 96 -0.91 4.49 -12.38
N ILE A 97 -1.37 5.21 -11.35
CA ILE A 97 -1.76 4.63 -10.05
C ILE A 97 -3.09 3.87 -10.22
N PRO A 98 -3.25 2.65 -9.67
CA PRO A 98 -4.52 1.94 -9.74
C PRO A 98 -5.64 2.70 -9.02
N ASP A 99 -6.85 2.63 -9.55
CA ASP A 99 -8.04 3.18 -8.89
C ASP A 99 -8.35 2.42 -7.59
N PRO A 100 -9.07 3.03 -6.62
CA PRO A 100 -9.45 2.37 -5.39
C PRO A 100 -10.19 1.04 -5.65
N GLY A 101 -9.66 -0.04 -5.09
CA GLY A 101 -10.25 -1.38 -5.17
C GLY A 101 -9.96 -2.15 -6.46
N GLU A 102 -9.19 -1.60 -7.42
CA GLU A 102 -8.90 -2.31 -8.68
C GLU A 102 -7.82 -3.39 -8.59
N PHE A 103 -6.88 -3.27 -7.66
CA PHE A 103 -5.70 -4.14 -7.64
C PHE A 103 -5.61 -5.03 -6.41
N GLY A 104 -5.84 -4.48 -5.22
CA GLY A 104 -5.69 -5.22 -3.97
C GLY A 104 -5.94 -4.35 -2.75
N TRP A 105 -5.84 -4.99 -1.59
CA TRP A 105 -6.15 -4.44 -0.28
C TRP A 105 -5.06 -4.80 0.72
N LEU A 106 -4.91 -3.97 1.74
CA LEU A 106 -4.02 -4.17 2.88
C LEU A 106 -4.82 -4.53 4.11
N HIS A 107 -4.33 -5.51 4.87
CA HIS A 107 -4.95 -5.94 6.11
C HIS A 107 -3.94 -6.64 7.01
N ILE A 108 -4.16 -6.62 8.33
CA ILE A 108 -3.48 -7.51 9.27
C ILE A 108 -4.44 -8.67 9.57
N PRO A 109 -4.25 -9.85 8.96
CA PRO A 109 -5.12 -10.99 9.22
C PRO A 109 -5.04 -11.45 10.68
N GLU A 110 -6.19 -11.83 11.25
CA GLU A 110 -6.32 -12.35 12.64
C GLU A 110 -5.57 -13.67 12.88
#